data_AF-A0A2S7JAP2-F1
#
_entry.id   AF-A0A2S7JAP2-F1
#
_cell.length_a   1.000
_cell.length_b   1.000
_cell.length_c   1.000
_cell.angle_alpha   90.00
_cell.angle_beta   90.00
_cell.angle_gamma   90.00
#
_symmetry.space_group_name_H-M   'P 1'
#
loop_
_entity.id
_entity.type
_entity.pdbx_description
1 polymer ?
#
loop_
_entity_poly.entity_id
_entity_poly.type
_entity_poly.pdbx_seq_one_letter_code
_entity_poly.pdbx_strand_id
1 'polypeptide(L)'
;MVPPLPKYQAECAACHIAYPAGMLPAASWKRVMGSLDKHYGTDASLDEASVREISQWLQVNAGTYKRVREQPPQDRITTSAWFVRKHDELDPAIWKQAAVKSAANCIACHTRADKGSFSEREITFPKGLDARFRRNWSD
;
A
#
# COMPACT_ATOMS: atom_id res chain seq x y z
N MET A 1 12.14 -11.25 -2.48
CA MET A 1 11.63 -9.85 -2.46
C MET A 1 12.74 -8.96 -2.97
N VAL A 2 12.44 -7.97 -3.80
CA VAL A 2 13.45 -6.99 -4.26
C VAL A 2 13.86 -6.14 -3.04
N PRO A 3 15.15 -6.00 -2.73
CA PRO A 3 15.60 -5.08 -1.69
C PRO A 3 15.13 -3.64 -2.00
N PRO A 4 14.50 -2.93 -1.05
CA PRO A 4 14.02 -1.59 -1.30
C PRO A 4 15.19 -0.64 -1.57
N LEU A 5 15.06 0.21 -2.60
CA LEU A 5 15.97 1.34 -2.81
C LEU A 5 15.96 2.22 -1.54
N PRO A 6 17.11 2.52 -0.91
CA PRO A 6 17.13 3.33 0.32
C PRO A 6 16.42 4.68 0.19
N LYS A 7 16.59 5.34 -0.96
CA LYS A 7 15.90 6.60 -1.29
C LYS A 7 14.38 6.42 -1.37
N TYR A 8 13.89 5.34 -1.97
CA TYR A 8 12.46 5.00 -1.99
C TYR A 8 11.91 4.81 -0.57
N GLN A 9 12.65 4.11 0.29
CA GLN A 9 12.26 3.91 1.68
C GLN A 9 12.22 5.24 2.45
N ALA A 10 13.21 6.11 2.26
CA ALA A 10 13.29 7.39 2.96
C ALA A 10 12.13 8.33 2.57
N GLU A 11 11.88 8.49 1.27
CA GLU A 11 10.90 9.46 0.77
C GLU A 11 9.46 8.90 0.86
N CYS A 12 9.25 7.66 0.41
CA CYS A 12 7.90 7.09 0.29
C CYS A 12 7.41 6.41 1.57
N ALA A 13 8.22 6.37 2.64
CA ALA A 13 7.77 5.95 3.97
C ALA A 13 7.44 7.12 4.93
N ALA A 14 7.49 8.37 4.45
CA ALA A 14 7.32 9.55 5.31
C ALA A 14 5.88 9.73 5.84
N CYS A 15 4.86 9.28 5.11
CA CYS A 15 3.45 9.44 5.48
C CYS A 15 2.68 8.12 5.64
N HIS A 16 3.09 7.08 4.92
CA HIS A 16 2.54 5.72 4.99
C HIS A 16 3.70 4.72 4.83
N ILE A 17 3.48 3.42 4.88
CA ILE A 17 4.57 2.47 4.59
C ILE A 17 5.06 2.64 3.14
N ALA A 18 6.34 2.37 2.89
CA ALA A 18 6.83 2.24 1.52
C ALA A 18 6.23 0.96 0.90
N TYR A 19 5.17 1.12 0.10
CA TYR A 19 4.47 -0.01 -0.51
C TYR A 19 5.42 -0.83 -1.41
N PRO A 20 5.41 -2.16 -1.37
CA PRO A 20 6.25 -2.95 -2.27
C PRO A 20 6.00 -2.60 -3.74
N ALA A 21 7.07 -2.36 -4.51
CA ALA A 21 6.98 -1.98 -5.93
C ALA A 21 6.14 -3.00 -6.75
N GLY A 22 6.17 -4.27 -6.37
CA GLY A 22 5.37 -5.33 -6.99
C GLY A 22 3.86 -5.25 -6.79
N MET A 23 3.33 -4.27 -6.07
CA MET A 23 1.89 -4.13 -5.79
C MET A 23 1.12 -3.32 -6.84
N LEU A 24 1.81 -2.58 -7.71
CA LEU A 24 1.22 -1.87 -8.83
C LEU A 24 1.98 -2.16 -10.14
N PRO A 25 1.32 -2.08 -11.30
CA PRO A 25 1.99 -2.16 -12.58
C PRO A 25 2.77 -0.87 -12.86
N ALA A 26 3.77 -0.96 -13.74
CA ALA A 26 4.66 0.13 -14.10
C ALA A 26 3.91 1.40 -14.54
N ALA A 27 2.81 1.22 -15.29
CA ALA A 27 1.96 2.32 -15.75
C ALA A 27 1.32 3.12 -14.59
N SER A 28 0.90 2.44 -13.53
CA SER A 28 0.36 3.08 -12.34
C SER A 28 1.44 3.84 -11.58
N TRP A 29 2.60 3.23 -11.36
CA TRP A 29 3.73 3.93 -10.72
C TRP A 29 4.17 5.16 -11.50
N LYS A 30 4.18 5.08 -12.84
CA LYS A 30 4.52 6.22 -13.70
C LYS A 30 3.57 7.41 -13.47
N ARG A 31 2.27 7.17 -13.36
CA ARG A 31 1.28 8.22 -13.09
C ARG A 31 1.39 8.78 -11.68
N VAL A 32 1.57 7.91 -10.68
CA VAL A 32 1.79 8.34 -9.29
C VAL A 32 3.01 9.26 -9.18
N MET A 33 4.16 8.84 -9.73
CA MET A 33 5.38 9.65 -9.70
C MET A 33 5.28 10.94 -10.53
N GLY A 34 4.43 10.96 -11.56
CA GLY A 34 4.17 12.13 -12.40
C GLY A 34 3.16 13.13 -11.81
N SER A 35 2.61 12.87 -10.63
CA SER A 35 1.57 13.70 -10.00
C SER A 35 1.72 13.82 -8.48
N LEU A 36 2.96 13.82 -7.99
CA LEU A 36 3.27 13.89 -6.56
C LEU A 36 2.76 15.19 -5.90
N ASP A 37 2.65 16.28 -6.64
CA ASP A 37 2.04 17.55 -6.19
C ASP A 37 0.55 17.40 -5.83
N LYS A 38 -0.11 16.35 -6.34
CA LYS A 38 -1.53 16.06 -6.13
C LYS A 38 -1.73 14.67 -5.51
N HIS A 39 -0.80 14.26 -4.66
CA HIS A 39 -0.76 12.92 -4.06
C HIS A 39 -1.88 12.72 -3.02
N TYR A 40 -3.08 12.45 -3.52
CA TYR A 40 -4.25 12.03 -2.73
C TYR A 40 -4.67 13.02 -1.63
N GLY A 41 -4.55 14.32 -1.91
CA GLY A 41 -4.90 15.40 -0.98
C GLY A 41 -3.71 16.00 -0.22
N THR A 42 -2.50 15.50 -0.49
CA THR A 42 -1.24 16.02 0.04
C THR A 42 -0.28 16.32 -1.09
N ASP A 43 0.59 17.31 -0.91
CA ASP A 43 1.75 17.52 -1.78
C ASP A 43 2.91 16.64 -1.28
N ALA A 44 3.30 15.66 -2.10
CA ALA A 44 4.41 14.74 -1.86
C ALA A 44 5.57 14.99 -2.84
N SER A 45 5.68 16.21 -3.38
CA SER A 45 6.71 16.58 -4.34
C SER A 45 8.11 16.34 -3.78
N LEU A 46 8.99 15.86 -4.67
CA LEU A 46 10.41 15.64 -4.40
C LEU A 46 11.23 16.40 -5.45
N ASP A 47 12.52 16.57 -5.20
CA ASP A 47 13.42 17.12 -6.20
C ASP A 47 13.52 16.20 -7.44
N GLU A 48 13.88 16.77 -8.59
CA GLU A 48 13.89 16.05 -9.86
C GLU A 48 14.81 14.81 -9.86
N ALA A 49 15.94 14.88 -9.16
CA ALA A 49 16.87 13.75 -9.09
C ALA A 49 16.25 12.59 -8.33
N SER A 50 15.61 12.86 -7.18
CA SER A 50 14.84 11.89 -6.41
C SER A 50 13.69 11.29 -7.23
N VAL A 51 12.90 12.12 -7.92
CA VAL A 51 11.80 11.65 -8.78
C VAL A 51 12.32 10.71 -9.86
N ARG A 52 13.42 11.07 -10.53
CA ARG A 52 14.01 10.28 -11.61
C ARG A 52 14.50 8.92 -11.11
N GLU A 53 15.27 8.90 -10.04
CA GLU A 53 15.84 7.67 -9.47
C GLU A 53 14.75 6.71 -8.99
N ILE A 54 13.81 7.21 -8.18
CA ILE A 54 12.69 6.40 -7.66
C ILE A 54 11.82 5.88 -8.80
N SER A 55 11.49 6.74 -9.78
CA SER A 55 10.69 6.33 -10.94
C SER A 55 11.35 5.18 -11.69
N GLN A 56 12.65 5.27 -11.98
CA GLN A 56 13.38 4.22 -12.68
C GLN A 56 13.34 2.90 -11.92
N TRP A 57 13.61 2.93 -10.61
CA TRP A 57 13.56 1.73 -9.78
C TRP A 57 12.14 1.13 -9.72
N LEU A 58 11.10 1.95 -9.58
CA LEU A 58 9.71 1.49 -9.59
C LEU A 58 9.31 0.87 -10.94
N GLN A 59 9.77 1.44 -12.07
CA GLN A 59 9.49 0.85 -13.39
C GLN A 59 10.09 -0.55 -13.54
N VAL A 60 11.33 -0.76 -13.07
CA VAL A 60 12.03 -2.05 -13.15
C VAL A 60 11.40 -3.10 -12.23
N ASN A 61 10.94 -2.69 -11.05
CA ASN A 61 10.49 -3.60 -9.99
C ASN A 61 8.95 -3.68 -9.87
N ALA A 62 8.23 -3.11 -10.82
CA ALA A 62 6.77 -3.14 -10.86
C ALA A 62 6.20 -4.56 -10.96
N GLY A 63 4.96 -4.72 -10.50
CA GLY A 63 4.27 -6.01 -10.57
C GLY A 63 3.92 -6.38 -12.02
N THR A 64 4.32 -7.58 -12.45
CA THR A 64 4.03 -8.13 -13.78
C THR A 64 3.06 -9.30 -13.77
N TYR A 65 2.77 -9.86 -12.59
CA TYR A 65 1.94 -11.04 -12.43
C TYR A 65 0.45 -10.74 -12.62
N LYS A 66 -0.32 -11.76 -13.00
CA LYS A 66 -1.74 -11.66 -13.41
C LYS A 66 -2.60 -10.77 -12.52
N ARG A 67 -2.42 -10.84 -11.18
CA ARG A 67 -3.24 -10.09 -10.23
C ARG A 67 -2.94 -8.59 -10.21
N VAL A 68 -1.73 -8.15 -10.54
CA VAL A 68 -1.29 -6.74 -10.48
C VAL A 68 -1.16 -6.10 -11.86
N ARG A 69 -1.22 -6.88 -12.94
CA ARG A 69 -1.07 -6.34 -14.30
C ARG A 69 -2.14 -5.32 -14.69
N GLU A 70 -3.33 -5.40 -14.10
CA GLU A 70 -4.41 -4.44 -14.30
C GLU A 70 -4.17 -3.16 -13.48
N GLN A 71 -4.38 -2.00 -14.10
CA GLN A 71 -4.23 -0.70 -13.44
C GLN A 71 -5.46 -0.44 -12.58
N PRO A 72 -5.34 -0.34 -11.25
CA PRO A 72 -6.50 -0.10 -10.40
C PRO A 72 -7.02 1.34 -10.57
N PRO A 73 -8.31 1.58 -10.25
CA PRO A 73 -8.85 2.94 -10.21
C PRO A 73 -7.96 3.89 -9.41
N GLN A 74 -7.67 5.06 -10.00
CA GLN A 74 -6.83 6.09 -9.40
C GLN A 74 -5.43 5.61 -8.96
N ASP A 75 -4.93 4.49 -9.49
CA ASP A 75 -3.63 3.91 -9.11
C ASP A 75 -3.52 3.53 -7.62
N ARG A 76 -4.65 3.25 -6.97
CA ARG A 76 -4.71 2.82 -5.57
C ARG A 76 -4.71 1.31 -5.45
N ILE A 77 -3.68 0.75 -4.79
CA ILE A 77 -3.55 -0.69 -4.48
C ILE A 77 -4.86 -1.24 -3.88
N THR A 78 -5.43 -0.51 -2.93
CA THR A 78 -6.62 -0.90 -2.15
C THR A 78 -7.92 -0.96 -2.97
N THR A 79 -7.90 -0.47 -4.21
CA THR A 79 -9.05 -0.51 -5.13
C THR A 79 -8.89 -1.55 -6.23
N SER A 80 -7.76 -2.25 -6.26
CA SER A 80 -7.55 -3.35 -7.20
C SER A 80 -8.48 -4.53 -6.92
N ALA A 81 -8.89 -5.23 -7.97
CA ALA A 81 -9.76 -6.40 -7.84
C ALA A 81 -9.15 -7.51 -6.96
N TRP A 82 -7.83 -7.65 -6.94
CA TRP A 82 -7.16 -8.63 -6.09
C TRP A 82 -7.18 -8.22 -4.62
N PHE A 83 -7.01 -6.93 -4.32
CA PHE A 83 -7.03 -6.44 -2.94
C PHE A 83 -8.44 -6.59 -2.37
N VAL A 84 -9.45 -6.15 -3.12
CA VAL A 84 -10.86 -6.23 -2.71
C VAL A 84 -11.24 -7.67 -2.40
N ARG A 85 -10.97 -8.62 -3.30
CA ARG A 85 -11.22 -10.05 -3.07
C ARG A 85 -10.45 -10.64 -1.89
N LYS A 86 -9.31 -10.05 -1.51
CA LYS A 86 -8.50 -10.56 -0.39
C LYS A 86 -8.94 -10.03 0.96
N HIS A 87 -9.82 -9.04 0.98
CA HIS A 87 -10.28 -8.35 2.18
C HIS A 87 -11.82 -8.24 2.21
N ASP A 88 -12.53 -9.04 1.41
CA ASP A 88 -13.99 -9.00 1.27
C ASP A 88 -14.73 -9.64 2.46
N GLU A 89 -14.05 -10.50 3.22
CA GLU A 89 -14.54 -11.05 4.49
C GLU A 89 -14.54 -10.03 5.65
N LEU A 90 -13.87 -8.88 5.47
CA LEU A 90 -13.83 -7.83 6.49
C LEU A 90 -15.09 -6.96 6.42
N ASP A 91 -15.72 -6.75 7.57
CA ASP A 91 -16.80 -5.77 7.71
C ASP A 91 -16.33 -4.38 7.20
N PRO A 92 -16.99 -3.78 6.19
CA PRO A 92 -16.58 -2.50 5.62
C PRO A 92 -16.49 -1.35 6.63
N ALA A 93 -17.19 -1.44 7.77
CA ALA A 93 -17.11 -0.45 8.84
C ALA A 93 -15.73 -0.42 9.51
N ILE A 94 -14.92 -1.49 9.43
CA ILE A 94 -13.54 -1.54 9.93
C ILE A 94 -12.70 -0.42 9.31
N TRP A 95 -12.86 -0.15 8.01
CA TRP A 95 -12.07 0.86 7.30
C TRP A 95 -12.29 2.28 7.80
N LYS A 96 -13.38 2.53 8.53
CA LYS A 96 -13.71 3.85 9.10
C LYS A 96 -13.33 3.98 10.58
N GLN A 97 -12.86 2.91 11.21
CA GLN A 97 -12.47 2.91 12.62
C GLN A 97 -11.20 3.73 12.83
N ALA A 98 -11.12 4.50 13.92
CA ALA A 98 -9.96 5.36 14.20
C ALA A 98 -8.62 4.59 14.26
N ALA A 99 -8.65 3.34 14.71
CA ALA A 99 -7.47 2.46 14.77
C ALA A 99 -6.94 2.05 13.38
N VAL A 100 -7.79 2.03 12.35
CA VAL A 100 -7.44 1.59 10.99
C VAL A 100 -7.34 2.79 10.04
N LYS A 101 -8.25 3.76 10.16
CA LYS A 101 -8.43 4.99 9.35
C LYS A 101 -8.83 4.74 7.90
N SER A 102 -8.16 3.81 7.22
CA SER A 102 -8.48 3.39 5.85
C SER A 102 -7.78 2.09 5.49
N ALA A 103 -8.20 1.45 4.40
CA ALA A 103 -7.53 0.29 3.82
C ALA A 103 -6.07 0.56 3.39
N ALA A 104 -5.67 1.83 3.23
CA ALA A 104 -4.29 2.19 2.85
C ALA A 104 -3.30 2.03 4.02
N ASN A 105 -3.79 1.96 5.27
CA ASN A 105 -2.97 1.78 6.45
C ASN A 105 -2.69 0.29 6.71
N CYS A 106 -1.96 -0.35 5.80
CA CYS A 106 -1.75 -1.81 5.82
C CYS A 106 -1.13 -2.31 7.13
N ILE A 107 -0.25 -1.50 7.73
CA ILE A 107 0.47 -1.86 8.97
C ILE A 107 -0.44 -1.91 10.21
N ALA A 108 -1.65 -1.34 10.15
CA ALA A 108 -2.61 -1.45 11.24
C ALA A 108 -2.95 -2.92 11.55
N CYS A 109 -3.06 -3.76 10.52
CA CYS A 109 -3.36 -5.18 10.64
C CYS A 109 -2.11 -6.05 10.36
N HIS A 110 -1.35 -5.74 9.31
CA HIS A 110 -0.13 -6.46 8.93
C HIS A 110 1.09 -5.79 9.56
N THR A 111 1.39 -6.13 10.83
CA THR A 111 2.43 -5.44 11.64
C THR A 111 3.84 -5.46 11.05
N ARG A 112 4.12 -6.36 10.10
CA ARG A 112 5.40 -6.50 9.38
C ARG A 112 5.36 -5.98 7.93
N ALA A 113 4.34 -5.20 7.58
CA ALA A 113 4.17 -4.67 6.23
C ALA A 113 5.31 -3.72 5.80
N ASP A 114 5.96 -3.03 6.74
CA ASP A 114 7.16 -2.22 6.50
C ASP A 114 8.38 -3.06 6.07
N LYS A 115 8.38 -4.36 6.41
CA LYS A 115 9.35 -5.36 5.93
C LYS A 115 8.83 -6.15 4.73
N GLY A 116 7.72 -5.71 4.15
CA GLY A 116 7.07 -6.32 3.00
C GLY A 116 6.32 -7.62 3.29
N SER A 117 6.09 -7.97 4.56
CA SER A 117 5.29 -9.16 4.90
C SER A 117 3.81 -8.79 5.08
N PHE A 118 2.95 -9.53 4.36
CA PHE A 118 1.50 -9.40 4.41
C PHE A 118 0.85 -10.75 4.71
N SER A 119 1.58 -11.64 5.38
CA SER A 119 1.10 -12.97 5.75
C SER A 119 -0.12 -12.86 6.65
N GLU A 120 -1.16 -13.64 6.34
CA GLU A 120 -2.37 -13.73 7.17
C GLU A 120 -2.05 -14.24 8.58
N ARG A 121 -1.03 -15.11 8.72
CA ARG A 121 -0.56 -15.64 10.02
C ARG A 121 0.11 -14.62 10.94
N GLU A 122 0.47 -13.46 10.40
CA GLU A 122 1.12 -12.37 11.13
C GLU A 122 0.17 -11.20 11.39
N ILE A 123 -1.10 -11.33 10.96
CA ILE A 123 -2.11 -10.32 11.21
C ILE A 123 -2.41 -10.30 12.71
N THR A 124 -2.40 -9.10 13.28
CA THR A 124 -2.84 -8.89 14.66
C THR A 124 -4.08 -8.02 14.67
N PHE A 125 -4.99 -8.26 15.62
CA PHE A 125 -6.11 -7.37 15.86
C PHE A 125 -5.62 -5.97 16.28
N PRO A 126 -5.89 -4.90 15.51
CA PRO A 126 -5.34 -3.57 15.78
C PRO A 126 -5.73 -3.07 17.18
N LYS A 127 -4.77 -2.52 17.92
CA LYS A 127 -5.05 -1.90 19.21
C LYS A 127 -6.03 -0.74 19.03
N GLY A 128 -7.12 -0.76 19.78
CA GLY A 128 -8.18 0.27 19.70
C GLY A 128 -9.23 0.03 18.62
N LEU A 129 -9.15 -1.08 17.86
CA LEU A 129 -10.26 -1.51 17.02
C LEU A 129 -11.39 -2.03 17.92
N ASP A 130 -12.63 -1.68 17.59
CA ASP A 130 -13.81 -2.11 18.35
C ASP A 130 -13.90 -3.65 18.39
N ALA A 131 -14.01 -4.19 19.61
CA ALA A 131 -14.04 -5.64 19.86
C ALA A 131 -15.16 -6.37 19.12
N ARG A 132 -16.24 -5.69 18.70
CA ARG A 132 -17.31 -6.30 17.89
C ARG A 132 -16.81 -6.88 16.57
N PHE A 133 -15.69 -6.35 16.04
CA PHE A 133 -15.06 -6.82 14.81
C PHE A 133 -14.17 -8.06 15.02
N ARG A 134 -13.93 -8.49 16.27
CA ARG A 134 -13.15 -9.72 16.53
C ARG A 134 -13.77 -10.97 15.94
N ARG A 135 -15.08 -10.97 15.67
CA ARG A 135 -15.75 -12.10 15.02
C ARG A 135 -15.21 -12.39 13.61
N ASN A 136 -14.58 -11.41 12.97
CA ASN A 136 -13.91 -11.54 11.68
C ASN A 136 -12.41 -11.84 11.82
N TRP A 137 -11.92 -12.01 13.05
CA TRP A 137 -10.57 -12.45 13.36
C TRP A 137 -10.65 -13.87 13.91
N SER A 138 -10.34 -14.84 13.07
CA SER A 138 -10.13 -16.22 13.49
C SER A 138 -8.80 -16.32 14.25
N ASP A 139 -8.78 -17.13 15.31
CA ASP A 139 -7.56 -17.47 16.08
C ASP A 139 -6.45 -18.10 15.21
#